data_AF-A0AA51LXW2-F1
#
_entry.id   AF-A0AA51LXW2-F1
#
_cell.length_a   1.000
_cell.length_b   1.000
_cell.length_c   1.000
_cell.angle_alpha   90.00
_cell.angle_beta   90.00
_cell.angle_gamma   90.00
#
_symmetry.space_group_name_H-M   'P 1'
#
loop_
_entity.id
_entity.type
_entity.pdbx_description
1 polymer ?
#
loop_
_entity_poly.entity_id
_entity_poly.type
_entity_poly.pdbx_seq_one_letter_code
_entity_poly.pdbx_strand_id
1 'polypeptide(L)'
;MLLDRDDFWLNSEYRSWITDPEDPEVKRAQAMRKARGIKPPQHPILAPVALRPKQFAEIRRKQYEEAIVDREPVTGDRKITSSREFARLLTARQQGA
;
A
#
# COMPACT_ATOMS: atom_id res chain seq x y z
N MET A 1 6.22 9.73 18.66
CA MET A 1 5.16 10.43 17.91
C MET A 1 5.65 10.89 16.53
N LEU A 2 6.37 10.02 15.80
CA LEU A 2 6.86 10.28 14.43
C LEU A 2 6.14 9.38 13.42
N LEU A 3 5.92 8.11 13.81
CA LEU A 3 5.21 7.11 13.00
C LEU A 3 3.84 7.57 12.49
N ASP A 4 3.03 8.25 13.32
CA ASP A 4 1.69 8.71 12.90
C ASP A 4 1.77 9.82 11.84
N ARG A 5 2.82 10.65 11.93
CA ARG A 5 3.08 11.74 10.98
C ARG A 5 3.62 11.18 9.67
N ASP A 6 4.53 10.24 9.75
CA ASP A 6 5.13 9.58 8.59
C ASP A 6 4.09 8.74 7.85
N ASP A 7 3.20 8.02 8.58
CA ASP A 7 2.07 7.27 8.00
C ASP A 7 1.11 8.21 7.26
N PHE A 8 0.73 9.34 7.87
CA PHE A 8 -0.13 10.31 7.19
C PHE A 8 0.53 10.93 5.97
N TRP A 9 1.80 11.31 6.08
CA TRP A 9 2.54 11.93 4.99
C TRP A 9 2.65 10.95 3.82
N LEU A 10 3.09 9.71 4.07
CA LEU A 10 3.22 8.67 3.05
C LEU A 10 1.89 8.39 2.35
N ASN A 11 0.80 8.21 3.10
CA ASN A 11 -0.51 7.95 2.51
C ASN A 11 -1.05 9.14 1.71
N SER A 12 -0.79 10.37 2.16
CA SER A 12 -1.24 11.59 1.48
C SER A 12 -0.46 11.82 0.18
N GLU A 13 0.85 11.68 0.21
CA GLU A 13 1.70 11.82 -0.97
C GLU A 13 1.46 10.71 -1.98
N TYR A 14 1.41 9.46 -1.51
CA TYR A 14 1.10 8.32 -2.37
C TYR A 14 -0.23 8.53 -3.09
N ARG A 15 -1.28 8.94 -2.35
CA ARG A 15 -2.58 9.27 -2.95
C ARG A 15 -2.46 10.39 -3.99
N SER A 16 -1.69 11.43 -3.71
CA SER A 16 -1.46 12.51 -4.68
C SER A 16 -0.74 12.03 -5.94
N TRP A 17 0.14 11.04 -5.85
CA TRP A 17 0.89 10.52 -7.00
C TRP A 17 0.05 9.57 -7.87
N ILE A 18 -0.87 8.82 -7.27
CA ILE A 18 -1.69 7.83 -8.00
C ILE A 18 -3.07 8.36 -8.42
N THR A 19 -3.52 9.50 -7.87
CA THR A 19 -4.80 10.09 -8.25
C THR A 19 -4.65 10.76 -9.61
N ASP A 20 -5.42 10.30 -10.60
CA ASP A 20 -5.51 11.00 -11.89
C ASP A 20 -6.18 12.37 -11.69
N PRO A 21 -5.49 13.48 -11.98
CA PRO A 21 -6.06 14.82 -11.82
C PRO A 21 -7.22 15.11 -12.79
N GLU A 22 -7.33 14.37 -13.90
CA GLU A 22 -8.34 14.57 -14.92
C GLU A 22 -9.57 13.67 -14.76
N ASP A 23 -9.56 12.78 -13.76
CA ASP A 23 -10.69 11.89 -13.49
C ASP A 23 -11.98 12.70 -13.17
N PRO A 24 -13.06 12.51 -13.96
CA PRO A 24 -14.31 13.24 -13.78
C PRO A 24 -14.95 12.99 -12.41
N GLU A 25 -14.75 11.83 -11.79
CA GLU A 25 -15.29 11.53 -10.46
C GLU A 25 -14.58 12.33 -9.37
N VAL A 26 -13.25 12.45 -9.46
CA VAL A 26 -12.43 13.25 -8.54
C VAL A 26 -12.83 14.72 -8.62
N LYS A 27 -12.99 15.26 -9.84
CA LYS A 27 -13.44 16.65 -10.05
C LYS A 27 -14.84 16.90 -9.50
N ARG A 28 -15.78 15.97 -9.70
CA ARG A 28 -17.14 16.06 -9.14
C ARG A 28 -17.11 16.05 -7.60
N ALA A 29 -16.32 15.18 -6.99
CA ALA A 29 -16.19 15.11 -5.53
C ALA A 29 -15.61 16.40 -4.93
N GLN A 30 -14.59 16.99 -5.58
CA GLN A 30 -14.01 18.27 -5.18
C GLN A 30 -15.03 19.43 -5.32
N ALA A 31 -15.76 19.48 -6.42
CA ALA A 31 -16.81 20.49 -6.65
C ALA A 31 -17.92 20.40 -5.59
N MET A 32 -18.38 19.19 -5.26
CA MET A 32 -19.38 18.96 -4.21
C MET A 32 -18.90 19.41 -2.83
N ARG A 33 -17.63 19.16 -2.48
CA ARG A 33 -17.03 19.63 -1.22
C ARG A 33 -16.97 21.16 -1.16
N LYS A 34 -16.55 21.79 -2.27
CA LYS A 34 -16.49 23.25 -2.39
C LYS A 34 -17.88 23.88 -2.28
N ALA A 35 -18.88 23.29 -2.93
CA ALA A 35 -20.28 23.74 -2.84
C ALA A 35 -20.85 23.65 -1.42
N ARG A 36 -20.42 22.64 -0.64
CA ARG A 36 -20.80 22.47 0.77
C ARG A 36 -19.96 23.32 1.74
N GLY A 37 -19.01 24.12 1.24
CA GLY A 37 -18.13 24.93 2.08
C GLY A 37 -17.17 24.12 2.96
N ILE A 38 -17.00 22.82 2.69
CA ILE A 38 -16.15 21.94 3.48
C ILE A 38 -14.70 22.25 3.13
N LYS A 39 -14.02 22.95 4.03
CA LYS A 39 -12.57 23.19 3.95
C LYS A 39 -11.82 22.03 4.60
N PRO A 40 -10.69 21.57 4.03
CA PRO A 40 -9.81 20.67 4.75
C PRO A 40 -9.31 21.35 6.04
N PRO A 41 -9.06 20.59 7.10
CA PRO A 41 -8.53 21.14 8.35
C PRO A 41 -7.14 21.74 8.12
N GLN A 42 -6.82 22.84 8.82
CA GLN A 42 -5.53 23.55 8.70
C GLN A 42 -4.34 22.67 9.10
N HIS A 43 -4.57 21.77 10.06
CA HIS A 43 -3.60 20.77 10.46
C HIS A 43 -4.18 19.38 10.21
N PRO A 44 -3.34 18.43 9.75
CA PRO A 44 -3.79 17.07 9.59
C PRO A 44 -4.18 16.50 10.95
N ILE A 45 -5.39 15.94 11.03
CA ILE A 45 -5.86 15.25 12.23
C ILE A 45 -5.26 13.85 12.18
N LEU A 46 -4.13 13.67 12.87
CA LEU A 46 -3.41 12.41 12.96
C LEU A 46 -3.99 11.59 14.11
N ALA A 47 -4.69 10.50 13.78
CA ALA A 47 -5.04 9.51 14.80
C ALA A 47 -3.76 8.72 15.17
N PRO A 48 -3.49 8.49 16.46
CA PRO A 48 -2.36 7.65 16.85
C PRO A 48 -2.56 6.25 16.27
N VAL A 49 -1.56 5.71 15.57
CA VAL A 49 -1.60 4.38 14.95
C VAL A 49 -1.88 3.31 16.01
N ALA A 50 -1.34 3.48 17.22
CA ALA A 50 -1.59 2.61 18.37
C ALA A 50 -3.00 2.73 18.98
N LEU A 51 -3.74 3.82 18.69
CA LEU A 51 -5.09 4.08 19.21
C LEU A 51 -6.15 4.11 18.09
N ARG A 52 -5.86 3.52 16.93
CA ARG A 52 -6.83 3.38 15.85
C ARG A 52 -8.08 2.65 16.40
N PRO A 53 -9.31 3.16 16.17
CA PRO A 53 -10.51 2.47 16.61
C PRO A 53 -10.52 1.02 16.11
N LYS A 54 -10.93 0.08 16.98
CA LYS A 54 -10.81 -1.36 16.73
C LYS A 54 -11.35 -1.78 15.37
N GLN A 55 -12.48 -1.22 14.97
CA GLN A 55 -13.12 -1.46 13.67
C GLN A 55 -12.17 -1.23 12.49
N PHE A 56 -11.40 -0.14 12.50
CA PHE A 56 -10.46 0.18 11.42
C PHE A 56 -9.16 -0.63 11.54
N ALA A 57 -8.72 -0.96 12.75
CA ALA A 57 -7.57 -1.84 12.94
C ALA A 57 -7.84 -3.25 12.37
N GLU A 58 -9.03 -3.79 12.60
CA GLU A 58 -9.48 -5.08 12.07
C GLU A 58 -9.57 -5.08 10.54
N ILE A 59 -10.17 -4.04 9.94
CA ILE A 59 -10.24 -3.90 8.47
C ILE A 59 -8.82 -3.90 7.86
N ARG A 60 -7.91 -3.11 8.43
CA ARG A 60 -6.54 -3.01 7.92
C ARG A 60 -5.76 -4.31 8.11
N ARG A 61 -5.99 -5.01 9.22
CA ARG A 61 -5.42 -6.34 9.46
C ARG A 61 -5.89 -7.33 8.39
N LYS A 62 -7.20 -7.38 8.08
CA LYS A 62 -7.73 -8.25 7.02
C LYS A 62 -7.13 -7.92 5.65
N GLN A 63 -7.09 -6.64 5.28
CA GLN A 63 -6.47 -6.19 4.02
C GLN A 63 -4.99 -6.60 3.92
N TYR A 64 -4.26 -6.56 5.04
CA TYR A 64 -2.88 -6.99 5.08
C TYR A 64 -2.74 -8.51 4.94
N GLU A 65 -3.58 -9.28 5.63
CA GLU A 65 -3.64 -10.74 5.52
C GLU A 65 -3.99 -11.17 4.08
N GLU A 66 -4.98 -10.56 3.45
CA GLU A 66 -5.34 -10.76 2.04
C GLU A 66 -4.17 -10.42 1.11
N ALA A 67 -3.53 -9.26 1.33
CA ALA A 67 -2.38 -8.82 0.55
C ALA A 67 -1.13 -9.70 0.71
N ILE A 68 -0.96 -10.36 1.85
CA ILE A 68 0.07 -11.38 2.04
C ILE A 68 -0.27 -12.58 1.18
N VAL A 69 -1.47 -13.14 1.31
CA VAL A 69 -1.89 -14.33 0.55
C VAL A 69 -1.72 -14.12 -0.96
N ASP A 70 -2.11 -12.95 -1.48
CA ASP A 70 -1.97 -12.62 -2.90
C ASP A 70 -0.50 -12.50 -3.36
N ARG A 71 0.41 -12.15 -2.44
CA ARG A 71 1.82 -11.89 -2.73
C ARG A 71 2.75 -12.94 -2.13
N GLU A 72 2.20 -14.00 -1.56
CA GLU A 72 3.00 -15.11 -1.04
C GLU A 72 3.83 -15.62 -2.21
N PRO A 73 5.18 -15.62 -2.08
CA PRO A 73 6.00 -16.21 -3.11
C PRO A 73 5.57 -17.67 -3.21
N VAL A 74 5.29 -18.15 -4.44
CA VAL A 74 5.06 -19.58 -4.68
C VAL A 74 6.37 -20.30 -4.37
N THR A 75 6.61 -20.59 -3.09
CA THR A 75 7.62 -21.53 -2.64
C THR A 75 7.11 -22.92 -2.95
N GLY A 76 7.19 -23.29 -4.22
CA GLY A 76 7.25 -24.70 -4.56
C GLY A 76 8.58 -25.24 -4.05
N ASP A 77 8.55 -26.37 -3.35
CA ASP A 77 9.71 -27.23 -3.18
C ASP A 77 10.14 -27.71 -4.58
N ARG A 78 10.87 -26.86 -5.31
CA ARG A 78 11.64 -27.33 -6.47
C ARG A 78 12.74 -28.20 -5.89
N LYS A 79 12.45 -29.50 -5.75
CA LYS A 79 13.48 -30.50 -5.44
C LYS A 79 14.50 -30.43 -6.55
N ILE A 80 15.66 -29.86 -6.24
CA ILE A 80 16.79 -29.80 -7.15
C ILE A 80 17.32 -31.23 -7.23
N THR A 81 17.02 -31.91 -8.34
CA THR A 81 17.29 -33.34 -8.47
C THR A 81 18.72 -33.64 -8.88
N SER A 82 19.47 -32.63 -9.32
CA SER A 82 20.87 -32.79 -9.74
C SER A 82 21.71 -31.52 -9.58
N SER A 83 23.03 -31.72 -9.42
CA SER A 83 24.03 -30.64 -9.39
C SER A 83 24.04 -29.78 -10.65
N ARG A 84 23.69 -30.37 -11.80
CA ARG A 84 23.61 -29.67 -13.09
C ARG A 84 22.41 -28.72 -13.16
N GLU A 85 21.28 -29.12 -12.57
CA GLU A 85 20.08 -28.29 -12.46
C GLU A 85 20.33 -27.10 -11.52
N PHE A 86 21.04 -27.33 -10.41
CA PHE A 86 21.48 -26.26 -9.49
C PHE A 86 22.34 -25.20 -10.18
N ALA A 87 23.35 -25.63 -10.94
CA ALA A 87 24.26 -24.73 -11.65
C ALA A 87 23.52 -23.85 -12.68
N ARG A 88 22.50 -24.39 -13.36
CA ARG A 88 21.64 -23.64 -14.30
C ARG A 88 20.82 -22.56 -13.61
N LEU A 89 20.25 -22.83 -12.44
CA LEU A 89 19.49 -21.83 -11.68
C LEU A 89 20.37 -20.68 -11.17
N LEU A 90 21.59 -20.99 -10.72
CA LEU A 90 22.55 -19.98 -10.29
C LEU A 90 22.99 -19.05 -11.41
N THR A 91 23.20 -19.61 -12.61
CA THR A 91 23.59 -18.82 -13.79
C THR A 91 22.43 -17.98 -14.33
N ALA A 92 21.20 -18.53 -14.37
CA ALA A 92 20.01 -17.78 -14.77
C ALA A 92 19.73 -16.56 -13.86
N ARG A 93 20.03 -16.67 -12.56
CA ARG A 93 19.87 -15.55 -11.61
C ARG A 93 20.87 -14.42 -11.84
N GLN A 94 22.07 -14.72 -12.35
CA GLN A 94 23.10 -13.71 -12.64
C GLN A 94 22.88 -12.95 -13.95
N GLN A 95 22.03 -13.45 -14.84
CA GLN A 95 21.76 -12.86 -16.16
C GLN A 95 20.49 -12.01 -16.23
N GLY A 96 19.68 -11.99 -15.15
CA GLY A 96 18.42 -11.25 -15.07
C GLY A 96 18.48 -9.96 -14.25
N ALA A 97 19.63 -9.28 -14.24
CA ALA A 97 19.82 -7.94 -13.68
C ALA A 97 20.27 -6.97 -14.77
#